data_AF-A0A3C1WSQ6-F1
#
_entry.id   AF-A0A3C1WSQ6-F1
#
_cell.length_a   1.000
_cell.length_b   1.000
_cell.length_c   1.000
_cell.angle_alpha   90.00
_cell.angle_beta   90.00
_cell.angle_gamma   90.00
#
_symmetry.space_group_name_H-M   'P 1'
#
loop_
_entity.id
_entity.type
_entity.pdbx_description
1 polymer ?
#
loop_
_entity_poly.entity_id
_entity_poly.type
_entity_poly.pdbx_seq_one_letter_code
_entity_poly.pdbx_strand_id
1 'polypeptide(L)' 'MDKKNEVKHKDTNVVEEEKKQYIICRIGDEQHGLDISFVDNIVRMQKITRVPKVQYYYIGIINLRG' A
#
# COMPACT_ATOMS: atom_id res chain seq x y z
N MET A 1 2.03 29.84 52.20
CA MET A 1 1.06 28.77 52.56
C MET A 1 0.22 28.46 51.33
N ASP A 2 0.84 28.11 50.20
CA ASP A 2 1.38 26.78 49.86
C ASP A 2 0.32 25.69 49.79
N LYS A 3 -0.28 25.53 48.61
CA LYS A 3 -0.37 24.22 47.97
C LYS A 3 -0.07 24.36 46.49
N LYS A 4 1.20 24.07 46.17
CA LYS A 4 1.73 23.81 44.83
C LYS A 4 0.93 22.71 44.13
N ASN A 5 0.76 22.91 42.83
CA ASN A 5 0.94 21.97 41.73
C ASN A 5 0.44 20.53 41.90
N GLU A 6 -0.44 20.14 40.99
CA GLU A 6 -0.18 18.97 40.14
C GLU A 6 -0.91 19.17 38.80
N VAL A 7 -0.28 19.93 37.90
CA VAL A 7 -0.55 19.77 36.48
C VAL A 7 -0.01 18.40 36.11
N LYS A 8 -0.88 17.37 36.15
CA LYS A 8 -0.56 16.08 35.53
C LYS A 8 -0.53 16.30 34.02
N HIS A 9 0.64 16.65 33.50
CA HIS A 9 0.99 16.25 32.13
C HIS A 9 0.91 14.73 32.12
N LYS A 10 -0.22 14.21 31.64
CA LYS A 10 -0.27 12.86 31.12
C LYS A 10 0.60 12.91 29.87
N ASP A 11 1.89 12.65 30.04
CA ASP A 11 2.75 12.12 28.99
C ASP A 11 2.14 10.77 28.60
N THR A 12 1.08 10.85 27.81
CA THR A 12 0.51 9.71 27.13
C THR A 12 1.56 9.44 26.07
N ASN A 13 2.48 8.53 26.36
CA ASN A 13 3.20 7.80 25.33
C ASN A 13 2.11 7.19 24.45
N VAL A 14 1.75 7.92 23.39
CA VAL A 14 0.90 7.40 22.33
C VAL A 14 1.81 6.38 21.66
N VAL A 15 1.65 5.11 22.06
CA VAL A 15 2.19 4.01 21.29
C VAL A 15 1.48 4.13 19.95
N GLU A 16 2.15 4.70 18.96
CA GLU A 16 1.66 4.72 17.60
C GLU A 16 1.57 3.25 17.18
N GLU A 17 0.35 2.69 17.24
CA GLU A 17 0.10 1.38 16.68
C GLU A 17 0.51 1.42 15.21
N GLU A 18 1.45 0.56 14.81
CA GLU A 18 1.86 0.43 13.42
C GLU A 18 0.66 0.00 12.58
N LYS A 19 0.02 0.97 11.92
CA LYS A 19 -1.11 0.71 11.03
C LYS A 19 -0.61 0.18 9.71
N LYS A 20 -0.87 -1.10 9.44
CA LYS A 20 -0.68 -1.67 8.10
C LYS A 20 -1.76 -1.15 7.15
N GLN A 21 -1.33 -0.72 5.97
CA GLN A 21 -2.22 -0.18 4.95
C GLN A 21 -2.22 -1.09 3.72
N TYR A 22 -3.39 -1.25 3.11
CA TYR A 22 -3.59 -2.13 1.96
C TYR A 22 -4.30 -1.40 0.83
N ILE A 23 -3.90 -1.68 -0.41
CA ILE A 23 -4.66 -1.32 -1.60
C ILE A 23 -5.65 -2.44 -1.90
N ILE A 24 -6.94 -2.11 -1.94
CA ILE A 24 -8.00 -3.07 -2.30
C ILE A 24 -8.30 -2.94 -3.80
N CYS A 25 -8.17 -4.05 -4.53
CA CYS A 25 -8.53 -4.14 -5.94
C CYS A 25 -9.50 -5.31 -6.19
N ARG A 26 -10.25 -5.24 -7.29
CA ARG A 26 -11.20 -6.29 -7.68
C ARG A 26 -10.68 -7.06 -8.88
N ILE A 27 -10.66 -8.38 -8.79
CA ILE A 27 -10.31 -9.29 -9.88
C ILE A 27 -11.52 -10.20 -10.11
N GLY A 28 -12.17 -10.08 -11.28
CA GLY A 28 -13.48 -10.70 -11.49
C GLY A 28 -14.51 -10.17 -10.50
N ASP A 29 -15.10 -11.07 -9.73
CA ASP A 29 -16.10 -10.75 -8.70
C ASP A 29 -15.54 -10.75 -7.27
N GLU A 30 -14.23 -10.95 -7.11
CA GLU A 30 -13.55 -11.05 -5.81
C GLU A 30 -12.70 -9.81 -5.49
N GLN A 31 -12.60 -9.49 -4.20
CA GLN A 31 -11.74 -8.42 -3.69
C GLN A 31 -10.43 -8.99 -3.12
N HIS A 32 -9.32 -8.34 -3.46
CA HIS A 32 -8.00 -8.69 -2.96
C HIS A 32 -7.31 -7.46 -2.36
N GLY A 33 -6.50 -7.68 -1.32
CA GLY A 33 -5.69 -6.64 -0.68
C GLY A 33 -4.20 -6.88 -0.93
N LEU A 34 -3.49 -5.84 -1.34
CA LEU A 34 -2.04 -5.82 -1.47
C LEU A 34 -1.45 -4.85 -0.45
N ASP A 35 -0.43 -5.27 0.30
CA ASP A 35 0.26 -4.38 1.23
C ASP A 35 0.86 -3.21 0.44
N ILE A 36 0.57 -1.99 0.88
CA ILE A 36 1.01 -0.79 0.18
C ILE A 36 2.54 -0.70 0.09
N SER A 37 3.27 -1.35 1.00
CA SER A 37 4.74 -1.39 0.97
C SER A 37 5.31 -2.04 -0.29
N PHE A 38 4.52 -2.85 -1.01
CA PHE A 38 4.94 -3.51 -2.25
C PHE A 38 4.43 -2.80 -3.52
N VAL A 39 3.81 -1.63 -3.41
CA VAL A 39 3.20 -0.91 -4.54
C VAL A 39 4.01 0.32 -4.91
N ASP A 40 4.70 0.26 -6.04
CA ASP A 40 5.45 1.42 -6.54
C ASP A 40 4.55 2.43 -7.27
N ASN A 41 3.64 1.95 -8.13
CA ASN A 41 2.81 2.81 -8.99
C ASN A 41 1.45 2.15 -9.27
N ILE A 42 0.40 2.97 -9.35
CA ILE A 42 -0.91 2.57 -9.87
C ILE A 42 -1.09 3.27 -11.21
N VAL A 43 -1.03 2.50 -12.30
CA VAL A 43 -1.15 3.00 -13.67
C VAL A 43 -2.40 2.44 -14.35
N ARG A 44 -2.89 3.16 -15.38
CA ARG A 44 -3.95 2.65 -16.25
C ARG A 44 -3.41 1.56 -17.17
N MET A 45 -4.30 0.67 -17.64
CA MET A 45 -3.94 -0.36 -18.61
C MET A 45 -3.37 0.27 -19.89
N GLN A 46 -2.16 -0.16 -20.26
CA GLN A 46 -1.50 0.25 -21.49
C GLN A 46 -1.57 -0.88 -22.52
N LYS A 47 -1.17 -0.59 -23.77
CA LYS A 47 -1.00 -1.62 -24.80
C LYS A 47 0.11 -2.58 -24.37
N ILE A 48 -0.21 -3.87 -24.31
CA ILE A 48 0.74 -4.93 -23.98
C ILE A 48 1.36 -5.47 -25.28
N THR A 49 2.69 -5.55 -25.32
CA THR A 49 3.44 -6.16 -26.43
C THR A 49 3.75 -7.61 -26.10
N ARG A 50 3.31 -8.54 -26.96
CA ARG A 50 3.52 -9.98 -26.76
C ARG A 50 4.99 -10.35 -26.94
N VAL A 51 5.52 -11.18 -26.05
CA VAL A 51 6.87 -11.75 -26.14
C VAL A 51 6.79 -13.20 -26.62
N PRO A 52 7.59 -13.62 -27.62
CA PRO A 52 7.58 -15.01 -28.09
C PRO A 52 8.25 -15.95 -27.07
N LYS A 53 7.84 -17.23 -27.07
CA LYS A 53 8.43 -18.31 -26.24
C LYS A 53 8.36 -18.10 -24.71
N VAL A 54 7.43 -17.28 -24.22
CA VAL A 54 7.18 -17.11 -22.79
C VAL A 54 6.11 -18.07 -22.27
N GLN A 55 6.11 -18.27 -20.96
CA GLN A 55 5.06 -19.03 -20.28
C GLN A 55 3.70 -18.35 -20.43
N TYR A 56 2.64 -19.15 -20.44
CA TYR A 56 1.27 -18.68 -20.75
C TYR A 56 0.73 -17.64 -19.77
N TYR A 57 1.23 -17.63 -18.53
CA TYR A 57 0.83 -16.67 -17.50
C TYR A 57 1.50 -15.29 -17.67
N TYR A 58 2.49 -15.16 -18.56
CA TYR A 58 3.02 -13.87 -18.97
C TYR A 58 2.22 -13.31 -20.15
N ILE A 59 1.47 -12.25 -19.89
CA ILE A 59 0.65 -11.59 -20.93
C ILE A 59 1.54 -10.82 -21.93
N GLY A 60 2.68 -10.27 -21.48
CA GLY A 60 3.67 -9.57 -22.31
C GLY A 60 4.42 -8.50 -21.53
N ILE A 61 4.89 -7.46 -22.23
CA ILE A 61 5.58 -6.30 -21.66
C ILE A 61 4.79 -5.01 -21.90
N ILE A 62 4.98 -4.03 -21.02
CA ILE A 62 4.54 -2.65 -21.20
C ILE A 62 5.74 -1.72 -21.07
N ASN A 63 5.60 -0.52 -21.62
CA ASN A 63 6.58 0.53 -21.45
C ASN A 63 6.11 1.49 -20.35
N LEU A 64 6.83 1.50 -19.22
CA LEU A 64 6.56 2.39 -18.09
C LEU A 64 7.56 3.56 -18.10
N ARG A 65 7.17 4.67 -18.73
CA ARG A 65 7.92 5.93 -18.82
C ARG A 65 9.18 5.93 -19.71
N GLY A 66 9.12 5.33 -20.90
CA GLY A 66 10.16 5.43 -21.92
C GLY A 66 10.72 4.08 -22.32
#